data_AF-A0A7Y5EZK5-F1
#
_entry.id   AF-A0A7Y5EZK5-F1
#
_cell.length_a   1.000
_cell.length_b   1.000
_cell.length_c   1.000
_cell.angle_alpha   90.00
_cell.angle_beta   90.00
_cell.angle_gamma   90.00
#
_symmetry.space_group_name_H-M   'P 1'
#
loop_
_entity.id
_entity.type
_entity.pdbx_description
1 polymer ?
#
loop_
_entity_poly.entity_id
_entity_poly.type
_entity_poly.pdbx_seq_one_letter_code
_entity_poly.pdbx_strand_id
1 'polypeptide(L)' 'MTTPPNPHTCFNCNRTEDEIPVVNWHYRGQPFFVCSACIPTLIHKWEQAVIKLETQRSGEKHD' A
#
# COMPACT_ATOMS: atom_id res chain seq x y z
N MET A 1 -20.10 19.10 7.31
CA MET A 1 -18.64 18.98 7.17
C MET A 1 -18.37 17.49 7.05
N THR A 2 -18.07 17.01 5.85
CA THR A 2 -17.82 15.60 5.56
C THR A 2 -16.47 15.23 6.14
N THR A 3 -16.41 14.18 6.97
CA THR A 3 -15.14 13.58 7.44
C THR A 3 -14.25 13.31 6.24
N PRO A 4 -12.98 13.74 6.21
CA PRO A 4 -12.08 13.38 5.12
C PRO A 4 -11.93 11.85 5.10
N PRO A 5 -11.89 11.22 3.92
CA PRO A 5 -11.61 9.80 3.81
C PRO A 5 -10.30 9.48 4.55
N ASN A 6 -10.21 8.31 5.19
CA ASN A 6 -8.96 7.84 5.79
C ASN A 6 -7.85 7.94 4.74
N PRO A 7 -6.71 8.58 5.07
CA PRO A 7 -5.72 8.92 4.06
C PRO A 7 -5.09 7.66 3.47
N HIS A 8 -4.84 7.70 2.16
CA HIS A 8 -4.20 6.59 1.47
C HIS A 8 -2.82 6.29 2.07
N THR A 9 -2.58 5.02 2.41
CA THR A 9 -1.42 4.61 3.23
C THR A 9 -0.53 3.64 2.47
N CYS A 10 0.79 3.92 2.44
CA CYS A 10 1.76 3.05 1.80
C CYS A 10 1.81 1.67 2.46
N PHE A 11 1.53 0.60 1.70
CA PHE A 11 1.53 -0.78 2.20
C PHE A 11 2.88 -1.19 2.83
N ASN A 12 3.98 -0.55 2.40
CA ASN A 12 5.31 -0.93 2.82
C ASN A 12 5.78 -0.21 4.09
N CYS A 13 5.50 1.09 4.24
CA CYS A 13 6.07 1.90 5.32
C CYS A 13 5.04 2.66 6.16
N ASN A 14 3.75 2.49 5.88
CA ASN A 14 2.63 3.10 6.59
C ASN A 14 2.55 4.63 6.55
N ARG A 15 3.43 5.31 5.79
CA ARG A 15 3.28 6.75 5.55
C ARG A 15 2.02 7.04 4.74
N THR A 16 1.35 8.12 5.10
CA THR A 16 0.14 8.59 4.44
C THR A 16 0.44 9.53 3.29
N GLU A 17 -0.58 9.82 2.48
CA GLU A 17 -0.51 10.80 1.40
C GLU A 17 -0.26 12.24 1.88
N ASP A 18 -0.58 12.56 3.13
CA ASP A 18 -0.28 13.86 3.75
C ASP A 18 1.22 14.02 4.04
N GLU A 19 1.94 12.91 4.25
CA GLU A 19 3.37 12.91 4.55
C GLU A 19 4.25 12.83 3.29
N ILE A 20 3.79 12.11 2.26
CA ILE A 20 4.56 11.82 1.05
C ILE A 20 3.64 11.43 -0.11
N PRO A 21 3.96 11.77 -1.38
CA PRO A 21 3.15 11.33 -2.52
C PRO A 21 3.02 9.80 -2.56
N VAL A 22 1.77 9.35 -2.63
CA VAL A 22 1.40 7.94 -2.82
C VAL A 22 0.78 7.72 -4.19
N VAL A 23 0.98 6.52 -4.73
CA VAL A 23 0.46 6.10 -6.03
C VAL A 23 -0.37 4.84 -5.84
N ASN A 24 -1.52 4.76 -6.51
CA ASN A 24 -2.37 3.57 -6.54
C ASN A 24 -1.85 2.56 -7.58
N TRP A 25 -1.77 1.29 -7.20
CA TRP A 25 -1.35 0.17 -8.04
C TRP A 25 -2.34 -0.99 -7.89
N HIS A 26 -2.41 -1.86 -8.89
CA HIS A 26 -3.29 -3.02 -8.87
C HIS A 26 -2.48 -4.32 -8.94
N TYR A 27 -2.80 -5.28 -8.06
CA TYR A 27 -2.25 -6.63 -8.10
C TYR A 27 -3.34 -7.66 -7.79
N ARG A 28 -3.56 -8.60 -8.73
CA ARG A 28 -4.63 -9.62 -8.67
C ARG A 28 -6.02 -9.01 -8.46
N GLY A 29 -6.32 -7.93 -9.19
CA GLY A 29 -7.62 -7.23 -9.12
C GLY A 29 -7.85 -6.42 -7.85
N GLN A 30 -6.85 -6.31 -6.97
CA GLN A 30 -6.97 -5.61 -5.70
C GLN A 30 -6.01 -4.40 -5.67
N PRO A 31 -6.50 -3.20 -5.34
CA PRO A 31 -5.67 -2.02 -5.26
C PRO A 31 -4.73 -2.09 -4.05
N PHE A 32 -3.62 -1.37 -4.12
CA PHE A 32 -2.75 -1.05 -3.00
C PHE A 32 -2.06 0.29 -3.26
N PHE A 33 -1.61 0.97 -2.20
CA PHE A 33 -0.92 2.25 -2.31
C PHE A 33 0.56 2.09 -1.95
N VAL A 34 1.42 2.78 -2.68
CA VAL A 34 2.87 2.83 -2.45
C VAL A 34 3.36 4.27 -2.51
N CYS A 35 4.19 4.69 -1.56
CA CYS A 35 4.78 6.02 -1.60
C CYS A 35 5.98 6.10 -2.55
N SER A 36 6.29 7.30 -3.03
CA SER A 36 7.41 7.56 -3.94
C SER A 36 8.75 7.01 -3.45
N ALA A 37 9.01 7.05 -2.13
CA ALA A 37 10.22 6.50 -1.52
C ALA A 37 10.28 4.96 -1.50
N CYS A 38 9.15 4.26 -1.61
CA CYS A 38 9.06 2.80 -1.60
C CYS A 38 8.89 2.18 -2.99
N ILE A 39 8.69 2.98 -4.03
CA ILE A 39 8.65 2.50 -5.43
C ILE A 39 9.92 1.72 -5.82
N PRO A 40 11.15 2.13 -5.45
CA PRO A 40 12.35 1.36 -5.80
C PRO A 40 12.32 -0.08 -5.24
N THR A 41 11.74 -0.29 -4.06
CA THR A 41 11.57 -1.64 -3.49
C THR A 41 10.63 -2.49 -4.34
N LEU A 42 9.58 -1.92 -4.91
CA LEU A 42 8.70 -2.63 -5.84
C LEU A 42 9.43 -3.09 -7.11
N ILE A 43 10.45 -2.36 -7.56
CA ILE A 43 11.18 -2.69 -8.79
C ILE A 43 12.30 -3.69 -8.50
N HIS A 44 13.09 -3.47 -7.45
CA HIS A 44 14.27 -4.28 -7.15
C HIS A 44 13.98 -5.54 -6.33
N LYS A 45 12.88 -5.54 -5.55
CA LYS A 45 12.52 -6.62 -4.62
C LYS A 45 11.03 -6.99 -4.73
N TRP A 46 10.52 -7.03 -5.96
CA TRP A 46 9.09 -7.21 -6.26
C TRP A 46 8.48 -8.47 -5.61
N GLU A 47 9.23 -9.57 -5.53
CA GLU A 47 8.78 -10.82 -4.89
C GLU A 47 8.50 -10.63 -3.40
N GLN A 48 9.36 -9.89 -2.68
CA GLN A 48 9.17 -9.58 -1.26
C GLN A 48 7.96 -8.68 -1.04
N ALA A 49 7.74 -7.73 -1.96
CA ALA A 49 6.56 -6.88 -1.93
C ALA A 49 5.26 -7.69 -2.10
N VAL A 50 5.24 -8.65 -3.02
CA VAL A 50 4.10 -9.56 -3.22
C VAL A 50 3.81 -10.38 -1.97
N ILE A 51 4.84 -11.00 -1.37
CA ILE A 51 4.68 -11.78 -0.13
C ILE A 51 4.06 -10.91 0.98
N LYS A 52 4.55 -9.68 1.14
CA LYS A 52 4.03 -8.75 2.14
C LYS A 52 2.56 -8.37 1.86
N LEU A 53 2.21 -8.08 0.62
CA LEU A 53 0.83 -7.77 0.21
C LEU A 53 -0.12 -8.94 0.50
N GLU A 54 0.29 -10.17 0.17
CA GLU A 54 -0.51 -11.37 0.43
C GLU A 54 -0.64 -11.67 1.93
N THR A 55 0.41 -11.40 2.71
CA THR A 55 0.39 -11.55 4.17
C THR A 55 -0.59 -10.58 4.81
N GLN A 56 -0.57 -9.30 4.41
CA GLN A 56 -1.50 -8.28 4.91
C GLN A 56 -2.97 -8.66 4.59
N ARG A 57 -3.24 -9.08 3.36
CA ARG A 57 -4.58 -9.50 2.92
C ARG A 57 -5.09 -10.76 3.62
N SER A 58 -4.20 -11.67 3.99
CA SER A 58 -4.57 -12.89 4.72
C SER A 58 -4.93 -12.59 6.18
N GLY A 59 -4.40 -11.50 6.74
CA GLY A 59 -4.71 -11.01 8.10
C GLY A 59 -6.00 -10.19 8.20
N GLU A 60 -6.50 -9.63 7.09
CA GLU A 60 -7.74 -8.83 7.04
C GLU A 60 -9.02 -9.68 7.05
N LYS A 61 -8.95 -11.02 7.09
CA LYS A 61 -10.11 -11.90 7.34
C LYS A 61 -10.39 -12.02 8.85
N HIS A 62 -10.92 -10.96 9.45
CA HIS A 62 -11.71 -11.06 10.69
C HIS A 62 -12.71 -9.90 10.79
N ASP A 63 -13.97 -10.29 11.01
CA ASP A 63 -15.24 -9.52 11.08
C ASP A 63 -15.91 -9.15 9.75
#